data_AF-A0A965PR72-F1
#
_entry.id   AF-A0A965PR72-F1
#
_cell.length_a   1.000
_cell.length_b   1.000
_cell.length_c   1.000
_cell.angle_alpha   90.00
_cell.angle_beta   90.00
_cell.angle_gamma   90.00
#
_symmetry.space_group_name_H-M   'P 1'
#
loop_
_entity.id
_entity.type
_entity.pdbx_description
1 polymer ?
#
loop_
_entity_poly.entity_id
_entity_poly.type
_entity_poly.pdbx_seq_one_letter_code
_entity_poly.pdbx_strand_id
1 'polypeptide(L)'
;MPRPRVHQRIVQFVVSRALSPEVPASHQLGPLQALADALYSLDLDWYAATPGAPSVLDRVRYVPDPRGTERWLDAGQLLMRGAGDCKSIAAAVAAEWTLAGRSARPLVVPVGLEEAPDFHVLVQTTDDGARYDPCITAGMPT
;
A
#
# COMPACT_ATOMS: atom_id res chain seq x y z
N MET A 1 24.27 0.72 -14.29
CA MET A 1 22.88 0.94 -13.83
C MET A 1 22.27 -0.41 -13.47
N PRO A 2 21.73 -0.60 -12.25
CA PRO A 2 21.08 -1.86 -11.90
C PRO A 2 19.75 -1.98 -12.68
N ARG A 3 19.53 -3.11 -13.35
CA ARG A 3 18.28 -3.39 -14.06
C ARG A 3 17.16 -3.61 -13.03
N PRO A 4 15.95 -3.04 -13.20
CA PRO A 4 14.83 -3.33 -12.32
C PRO A 4 14.52 -4.83 -12.36
N ARG A 5 14.27 -5.42 -11.19
CA ARG A 5 13.91 -6.85 -11.07
C ARG A 5 12.58 -7.08 -11.81
N VAL A 6 12.41 -8.23 -12.46
CA VAL A 6 11.23 -8.57 -13.30
C VAL A 6 9.89 -8.25 -12.61
N HIS A 7 9.78 -8.49 -11.31
CA HIS A 7 8.59 -8.19 -10.51
C HIS A 7 8.21 -6.70 -10.49
N GLN A 8 9.20 -5.79 -10.44
CA GLN A 8 8.92 -4.34 -10.50
C GLN A 8 8.33 -3.94 -11.85
N ARG A 9 8.72 -4.60 -12.95
CA ARG A 9 8.16 -4.32 -14.28
C ARG A 9 6.70 -4.75 -14.40
N ILE A 10 6.33 -5.87 -13.78
CA ILE A 10 4.94 -6.35 -13.75
C ILE A 10 4.08 -5.37 -12.95
N VAL A 11 4.52 -4.99 -11.76
CA VAL A 11 3.81 -4.03 -10.92
C VAL A 11 3.63 -2.68 -11.63
N GLN A 12 4.70 -2.14 -12.22
CA GLN A 12 4.64 -0.90 -13.00
C GLN A 12 3.68 -1.01 -14.19
N PHE A 13 3.69 -2.15 -14.89
CA PHE A 13 2.75 -2.39 -15.99
C PHE A 13 1.30 -2.40 -15.51
N VAL A 14 1.00 -3.09 -14.41
CA VAL A 14 -0.36 -3.16 -13.84
C VAL A 14 -0.83 -1.78 -13.40
N VAL A 15 -0.01 -1.04 -12.65
CA VAL A 15 -0.34 0.33 -12.20
C VAL A 15 -0.57 1.25 -13.40
N SER A 16 0.34 1.26 -14.37
CA SER A 16 0.23 2.10 -15.56
C SER A 16 -1.01 1.77 -16.41
N ARG A 17 -1.39 0.49 -16.50
CA ARG A 17 -2.62 0.08 -17.19
C ARG A 17 -3.86 0.46 -16.40
N ALA A 18 -3.88 0.22 -15.10
CA ALA A 18 -5.02 0.54 -14.24
C ALA A 18 -5.33 2.04 -14.21
N LEU A 19 -4.32 2.90 -14.26
CA LEU A 19 -4.47 4.36 -14.26
C LEU A 19 -4.51 4.97 -15.68
N SER A 20 -4.59 4.14 -16.72
CA SER A 20 -4.72 4.63 -18.09
C SER A 20 -6.09 5.29 -18.30
N PRO A 21 -6.16 6.45 -18.99
CA PRO A 21 -7.45 7.08 -19.33
C PRO A 21 -8.34 6.20 -20.23
N GLU A 22 -7.77 5.16 -20.86
CA GLU A 22 -8.51 4.18 -21.66
C GLU A 22 -9.28 3.15 -20.81
N VAL A 23 -8.93 3.00 -19.53
CA VAL A 23 -9.60 2.07 -18.62
C VAL A 23 -10.74 2.82 -17.92
N PRO A 24 -12.00 2.36 -18.01
CA PRO A 24 -13.11 3.00 -17.31
C PRO A 24 -12.84 3.05 -15.80
N ALA A 25 -13.13 4.18 -15.14
CA ALA A 25 -12.91 4.38 -13.70
C ALA A 25 -13.41 3.20 -12.83
N SER A 26 -14.55 2.61 -13.21
CA SER A 26 -15.14 1.44 -12.55
C SER A 26 -14.28 0.17 -12.56
N HIS A 27 -13.29 0.08 -13.45
CA HIS A 27 -12.40 -1.07 -13.61
C HIS A 27 -10.96 -0.79 -13.10
N GLN A 28 -10.65 0.44 -12.69
CA GLN A 28 -9.28 0.83 -12.32
C GLN A 28 -8.85 0.28 -10.96
N LEU A 29 -9.78 0.18 -10.00
CA LEU A 29 -9.44 -0.15 -8.61
C LEU A 29 -9.20 -1.64 -8.38
N GLY A 30 -9.83 -2.53 -9.15
CA GLY A 30 -9.72 -3.98 -8.94
C GLY A 30 -8.27 -4.50 -9.02
N PRO A 31 -7.51 -4.18 -10.09
CA PRO A 31 -6.11 -4.56 -10.18
C PRO A 31 -5.24 -3.95 -9.07
N LEU A 32 -5.50 -2.70 -8.68
CA LEU A 32 -4.78 -2.04 -7.59
C LEU A 32 -5.06 -2.70 -6.24
N GLN A 33 -6.31 -3.09 -5.99
CA GLN A 33 -6.70 -3.84 -4.81
C GLN A 33 -5.99 -5.20 -4.75
N ALA A 34 -5.92 -5.92 -5.87
CA ALA A 34 -5.21 -7.19 -5.92
C ALA A 34 -3.71 -7.05 -5.62
N LEU A 35 -3.07 -5.95 -6.06
CA LEU A 35 -1.69 -5.64 -5.69
C LEU A 35 -1.54 -5.32 -4.19
N ALA A 36 -2.49 -4.58 -3.61
CA ALA A 36 -2.50 -4.28 -2.18
C ALA A 36 -2.70 -5.54 -1.33
N ASP A 37 -3.60 -6.43 -1.73
CA ASP A 37 -3.84 -7.71 -1.07
C ASP A 37 -2.61 -8.64 -1.15
N ALA A 38 -1.91 -8.63 -2.28
CA ALA A 38 -0.67 -9.38 -2.45
C ALA A 38 0.46 -8.83 -1.55
N LEU A 39 0.60 -7.50 -1.46
CA LEU A 39 1.58 -6.88 -0.57
C LEU A 39 1.26 -7.17 0.90
N TYR A 40 0.00 -7.05 1.29
CA TYR A 40 -0.47 -7.42 2.63
C TYR A 40 -0.17 -8.88 2.99
N SER A 41 -0.36 -9.81 2.05
CA SER A 41 0.00 -11.22 2.27
C SER A 41 1.51 -11.39 2.51
N LEU A 42 2.36 -10.68 1.77
CA LEU A 42 3.81 -10.69 1.99
C LEU A 42 4.18 -10.10 3.35
N ASP A 43 3.50 -9.05 3.77
CA ASP A 43 3.75 -8.40 5.06
C ASP A 43 3.37 -9.32 6.23
N LEU A 44 2.24 -10.04 6.12
CA LEU A 44 1.85 -11.07 7.11
C LEU A 44 2.95 -12.12 7.29
N ASP A 45 3.45 -12.67 6.17
CA ASP A 45 4.52 -13.68 6.20
C ASP A 45 5.81 -13.10 6.83
N TRP A 46 6.15 -11.85 6.48
CA TRP A 46 7.34 -11.19 7.01
C TRP A 46 7.27 -10.93 8.52
N TYR A 47 6.15 -10.40 9.01
CA TYR A 47 5.96 -10.14 10.44
C TYR A 47 5.87 -11.45 11.25
N ALA A 48 5.20 -12.47 10.72
CA ALA A 48 5.16 -13.79 11.35
C ALA A 48 6.58 -14.41 11.49
N ALA A 49 7.43 -14.19 10.49
CA ALA A 49 8.83 -14.61 10.50
C ALA A 49 9.76 -13.69 11.33
N THR A 50 9.30 -12.49 11.71
CA THR A 50 10.09 -11.49 12.43
C THR A 50 9.42 -11.02 13.74
N PRO A 51 9.25 -11.90 14.74
CA PRO A 51 8.65 -11.51 16.01
C PRO A 51 9.40 -10.37 16.69
N GLY A 52 8.67 -9.36 17.17
CA GLY A 52 9.26 -8.18 17.82
C GLY A 52 9.79 -7.13 16.86
N ALA A 53 9.47 -7.21 15.56
CA ALA A 53 9.66 -6.10 14.63
C ALA A 53 9.00 -4.82 15.19
N PRO A 54 9.63 -3.64 15.00
CA PRO A 54 9.03 -2.39 15.43
C PRO A 54 7.79 -2.06 14.59
N SER A 55 6.86 -1.28 15.16
CA SER A 55 5.70 -0.84 14.39
C SER A 55 6.13 0.09 13.25
N VAL A 56 5.50 -0.06 12.08
CA VAL A 56 5.67 0.86 10.95
C VAL A 56 5.33 2.28 11.33
N LEU A 57 4.26 2.50 12.10
CA LEU A 57 3.85 3.85 12.51
C LEU A 57 4.87 4.55 13.42
N ASP A 58 5.73 3.80 14.11
CA ASP A 58 6.78 4.35 14.97
C ASP A 58 8.07 4.70 14.20
N ARG A 59 8.28 4.11 13.02
CA ARG A 59 9.57 4.13 12.32
C ARG A 59 9.54 4.71 10.91
N VAL A 60 8.35 4.85 10.33
CA VAL A 60 8.18 5.18 8.92
C VAL A 60 7.47 6.51 8.77
N ARG A 61 8.00 7.35 7.88
CA ARG A 61 7.37 8.61 7.47
C ARG A 61 6.70 8.49 6.11
N TYR A 62 5.59 9.20 5.94
CA TYR A 62 4.95 9.32 4.65
C TYR A 62 5.82 10.12 3.67
N VAL A 63 6.12 9.53 2.52
CA VAL A 63 6.78 10.17 1.39
C VAL A 63 6.13 9.64 0.11
N PRO A 64 5.39 10.48 -0.64
CA PRO A 64 4.73 10.02 -1.86
C PRO A 64 5.77 9.61 -2.91
N ASP A 65 5.50 8.54 -3.64
CA ASP A 65 6.29 8.21 -4.83
C ASP A 65 5.91 9.16 -5.99
N PRO A 66 6.88 9.60 -6.82
CA PRO A 66 6.56 10.26 -8.07
C PRO A 66 5.72 9.34 -8.96
N ARG A 67 4.70 9.91 -9.62
CA ARG A 67 3.86 9.19 -10.59
C ARG A 67 4.71 8.45 -11.62
N GLY A 68 4.38 7.19 -11.88
CA GLY A 68 5.10 6.28 -12.78
C GLY A 68 6.35 5.64 -12.18
N THR A 69 6.67 5.90 -10.90
CA THR A 69 7.81 5.32 -10.19
C THR A 69 7.41 4.57 -8.92
N GLU A 70 6.15 4.15 -8.84
CA GLU A 70 5.52 3.56 -7.67
C GLU A 70 6.29 2.33 -7.19
N ARG A 71 6.79 2.40 -5.96
CA ARG A 71 7.45 1.29 -5.27
C ARG A 71 6.50 0.67 -4.27
N TRP A 72 6.25 -0.61 -4.44
CA TRP A 72 5.48 -1.41 -3.50
C TRP A 72 6.49 -2.07 -2.57
N LEU A 73 6.70 -1.46 -1.40
CA LEU A 73 7.66 -1.93 -0.41
C LEU A 73 6.94 -2.84 0.58
N ASP A 74 7.45 -4.06 0.74
CA ASP A 74 7.03 -4.90 1.87
C ASP A 74 7.47 -4.27 3.21
N ALA A 75 6.93 -4.75 4.32
CA ALA A 75 7.16 -4.24 5.66
C ALA A 75 8.66 -4.17 6.01
N GLY A 76 9.44 -5.19 5.63
CA GLY A 76 10.89 -5.21 5.85
C GLY A 76 11.61 -4.10 5.08
N GLN A 77 11.31 -3.95 3.79
CA GLN A 77 11.85 -2.88 2.95
C GLN A 77 11.42 -1.49 3.45
N LEU A 78 10.16 -1.36 3.86
CA LEU A 78 9.58 -0.14 4.36
C LEU A 78 10.27 0.31 5.66
N LEU A 79 10.44 -0.61 6.62
CA LEU A 79 11.13 -0.36 7.89
C LEU A 79 12.62 -0.07 7.70
N MET A 80 13.32 -0.80 6.82
CA MET A 80 14.72 -0.51 6.50
C MET A 80 14.90 0.88 5.90
N ARG A 81 13.95 1.32 5.08
CA ARG A 81 13.98 2.63 4.43
C ARG A 81 13.57 3.77 5.37
N GLY A 82 12.68 3.51 6.31
CA GLY A 82 12.11 4.52 7.22
C GLY A 82 11.18 5.53 6.53
N ALA A 83 10.75 5.23 5.30
CA ALA A 83 9.81 6.07 4.54
C ALA A 83 9.10 5.27 3.44
N GLY A 84 7.83 5.60 3.19
CA GLY A 84 7.05 5.04 2.09
C GLY A 84 5.73 5.77 1.89
N ASP A 85 4.91 5.28 0.99
CA ASP A 85 3.63 5.90 0.63
C ASP A 85 2.44 5.02 1.02
N CYS A 86 1.24 5.40 0.57
CA CYS A 86 -0.01 4.87 1.10
C CYS A 86 -0.17 3.36 0.96
N LYS A 87 0.17 2.79 -0.20
CA LYS A 87 0.07 1.34 -0.44
C LYS A 87 0.97 0.52 0.47
N SER A 88 2.19 0.99 0.72
CA SER A 88 3.17 0.27 1.54
C SER A 88 2.84 0.41 3.02
N ILE A 89 2.50 1.63 3.47
CA ILE A 89 2.15 1.88 4.88
C ILE A 89 0.84 1.17 5.25
N ALA A 90 -0.19 1.25 4.42
CA ALA A 90 -1.49 0.63 4.72
C ALA A 90 -1.43 -0.90 4.72
N ALA A 91 -0.71 -1.51 3.78
CA ALA A 91 -0.53 -2.97 3.76
C ALA A 91 0.17 -3.46 5.04
N ALA A 92 1.28 -2.81 5.43
CA ALA A 92 2.03 -3.22 6.61
C ALA A 92 1.24 -2.99 7.91
N VAL A 93 0.56 -1.85 8.07
CA VAL A 93 -0.28 -1.59 9.26
C VAL A 93 -1.45 -2.58 9.34
N ALA A 94 -2.08 -2.92 8.22
CA ALA A 94 -3.12 -3.95 8.20
C ALA A 94 -2.56 -5.31 8.65
N ALA A 95 -1.36 -5.68 8.22
CA ALA A 95 -0.70 -6.93 8.62
C ALA A 95 -0.37 -6.95 10.12
N GLU A 96 0.17 -5.84 10.65
CA GLU A 96 0.43 -5.67 12.10
C GLU A 96 -0.84 -5.86 12.92
N TRP A 97 -1.93 -5.19 12.50
CA TRP A 97 -3.22 -5.29 13.19
C TRP A 97 -3.76 -6.71 13.17
N THR A 98 -3.73 -7.37 12.00
CA THR A 98 -4.20 -8.75 11.87
C THR A 98 -3.41 -9.70 12.79
N LEU A 99 -2.08 -9.58 12.85
CA LEU A 99 -1.25 -10.40 13.74
C LEU A 99 -1.41 -10.06 15.22
N ALA A 100 -1.82 -8.83 15.53
CA ALA A 100 -2.22 -8.42 16.88
C ALA A 100 -3.65 -8.86 17.25
N GLY A 101 -4.35 -9.61 16.38
CA GLY A 101 -5.70 -10.13 16.61
C GLY A 101 -6.82 -9.17 16.21
N ARG A 102 -6.51 -8.08 15.51
CA ARG A 102 -7.49 -7.14 14.94
C ARG A 102 -7.59 -7.35 13.43
N SER A 103 -8.64 -8.02 12.99
CA SER A 103 -8.85 -8.33 11.57
C SER A 103 -8.92 -7.06 10.71
N ALA A 104 -7.94 -6.86 9.84
CA ALA A 104 -7.84 -5.69 8.98
C ALA A 104 -7.30 -6.07 7.59
N ARG A 105 -7.54 -5.18 6.62
CA ARG A 105 -7.05 -5.32 5.23
C ARG A 105 -6.73 -3.96 4.63
N PRO A 106 -5.83 -3.88 3.64
CA PRO A 106 -5.72 -2.68 2.82
C PRO A 106 -7.00 -2.48 1.98
N LEU A 107 -7.40 -1.23 1.80
CA LEU A 107 -8.55 -0.83 0.98
C LEU A 107 -8.10 0.26 0.03
N VAL A 108 -8.15 -0.03 -1.27
CA VAL A 108 -7.89 0.95 -2.31
C VAL A 108 -9.14 1.78 -2.55
N VAL A 109 -9.01 3.10 -2.46
CA VAL A 109 -10.09 4.07 -2.72
C VAL A 109 -9.68 5.02 -3.84
N PRO A 110 -10.63 5.47 -4.69
CA PRO A 110 -10.33 6.45 -5.72
C PRO A 110 -10.10 7.81 -5.06
N VAL A 111 -9.12 8.57 -5.56
CA VAL A 111 -8.90 9.98 -5.22
C VAL A 111 -8.60 10.77 -6.50
N GLY A 112 -8.89 12.07 -6.51
CA GLY A 112 -8.74 12.92 -7.71
C GLY A 112 -10.02 13.03 -8.56
N LEU A 113 -9.91 13.77 -9.67
CA LEU A 113 -11.00 14.03 -10.62
C LEU A 113 -11.06 12.94 -11.69
N GLU A 114 -12.21 12.73 -12.33
CA GLU A 114 -12.41 11.71 -13.37
C GLU A 114 -11.40 11.79 -14.53
N GLU A 115 -10.92 12.99 -14.85
CA GLU A 115 -9.93 13.25 -15.93
C GLU A 115 -8.48 13.00 -15.52
N ALA A 116 -8.21 12.85 -14.21
CA ALA A 116 -6.88 12.56 -13.66
C ALA A 116 -7.01 11.61 -12.46
N PRO A 117 -7.54 10.38 -12.67
CA PRO A 117 -7.83 9.46 -11.60
C PRO A 117 -6.53 9.05 -10.91
N ASP A 118 -6.59 9.01 -9.59
CA ASP A 118 -5.52 8.55 -8.73
C ASP A 118 -6.14 7.64 -7.64
N PHE A 119 -5.31 7.05 -6.80
CA PHE A 119 -5.80 6.20 -5.72
C PHE A 119 -5.09 6.48 -4.41
N HIS A 120 -5.78 6.16 -3.33
CA HIS A 120 -5.21 6.12 -2.00
C HIS A 120 -5.49 4.77 -1.37
N VAL A 121 -4.64 4.34 -0.43
CA VAL A 121 -4.83 3.07 0.27
C VAL A 121 -5.02 3.35 1.75
N LEU A 122 -6.15 2.87 2.26
CA LEU A 122 -6.55 2.94 3.65
C LEU A 122 -6.40 1.57 4.30
N VAL A 123 -6.48 1.52 5.63
CA VAL A 123 -6.72 0.28 6.37
C VAL A 123 -8.22 0.20 6.67
N GLN A 124 -8.84 -0.94 6.38
CA GLN A 124 -10.22 -1.24 6.75
C GLN A 124 -10.27 -2.43 7.71
N THR A 125 -10.93 -2.24 8.84
CA THR A 125 -11.29 -3.34 9.75
C THR A 125 -12.40 -4.18 9.13
N THR A 126 -12.27 -5.50 9.18
CA THR A 126 -13.20 -6.41 8.48
C THR A 126 -14.48 -6.70 9.26
N ASP A 127 -14.45 -6.48 10.57
CA ASP A 127 -15.52 -6.72 11.53
C ASP A 127 -16.60 -5.63 11.50
N ASP A 128 -16.21 -4.35 11.47
CA ASP A 128 -17.13 -3.21 11.48
C ASP A 128 -17.04 -2.31 10.24
N GLY A 129 -16.09 -2.58 9.34
CA GLY A 129 -15.88 -1.82 8.11
C GLY A 129 -15.26 -0.44 8.32
N ALA A 130 -14.84 -0.10 9.55
CA ALA A 130 -14.23 1.19 9.86
C ALA A 130 -12.95 1.40 9.04
N ARG A 131 -12.73 2.66 8.65
CA ARG A 131 -11.60 3.06 7.80
C ARG A 131 -10.63 3.91 8.60
N TYR A 132 -9.36 3.61 8.44
CA TYR A 132 -8.27 4.32 9.07
C TYR A 132 -7.24 4.70 8.01
N ASP A 133 -6.78 5.95 8.05
CA ASP A 133 -5.69 6.40 7.20
C ASP A 133 -4.38 6.44 8.00
N PRO A 134 -3.53 5.39 7.89
CA PRO A 134 -2.26 5.38 8.60
C PRO A 134 -1.27 6.41 8.06
N CYS A 135 -1.49 6.97 6.86
CA CYS A 135 -0.60 7.95 6.27
C CYS A 135 -0.65 9.28 7.02
N ILE A 136 -1.83 9.64 7.55
CA ILE A 136 -1.98 10.84 8.40
C ILE A 136 -1.07 10.72 9.63
N THR A 137 -1.10 9.57 10.31
CA THR A 137 -0.22 9.29 11.45
C THR A 137 1.26 9.29 11.06
N ALA A 138 1.57 8.78 9.86
CA ALA A 138 2.92 8.80 9.32
C ALA A 138 3.38 10.19 8.79
N GLY A 139 2.54 11.23 8.92
CA GLY A 139 2.89 12.62 8.59
C GLY A 139 2.46 13.10 7.19
N MET A 140 1.47 12.45 6.57
CA MET A 140 0.84 12.97 5.35
C MET A 140 0.13 14.31 5.64
N PRO A 141 0.37 15.36 4.85
CA PRO A 141 -0.35 16.63 4.99
C PRO A 141 -1.85 16.43 4.75
N THR A 142 -2.68 17.03 5.62
CA THR A 142 -4.15 17.05 5.54
C THR A 142 -4.67 18.31 4.88
#